data_AF-A0A1F8M9V8-F1
#
_entry.id   AF-A0A1F8M9V8-F1
#
_cell.length_a   1.000
_cell.length_b   1.000
_cell.length_c   1.000
_cell.angle_alpha   90.00
_cell.angle_beta   90.00
_cell.angle_gamma   90.00
#
_symmetry.space_group_name_H-M   'P 1'
#
loop_
_entity.id
_entity.type
_entity.pdbx_description
1 polymer ?
#
loop_
_entity_poly.entity_id
_entity_poly.type
_entity_poly.pdbx_seq_one_letter_code
_entity_poly.pdbx_strand_id
1 'polypeptide(L)'
;MKKWSHAWLAFMAVKRLEDKKQDLNETDLKHVESLISWFMSHKDGVAQGAWFPDELIKDMADKHVLKFAPADKAPAGTVSIPPEKLRALPSEYLIFRYGKDSPVRHQAFNVVDKNDNLPDRCESLAEAVVDQLKVQEYEDKGSPVSPTDNQVALWLFMLSHYIADAHVPVHCDGRQFSKGKNIHGMLEKAWDDEIKKYYRLNKQKTRFLYNIEGYPAPARDFTSDKAYQQSFLKAVADELDKRKFDSSFGKDNKNVWDFMNAVCHNSYLISYRFFPPGYGPDNVTSKNWKDLAPPPGFTLYQLSTAVLADAIDSISRVWFRVWRRYETWEKKKKNKLESID
;
A
#
# COMPACT_ATOMS: atom_id res chain seq x y z
N MET A 1 -4.99 -4.22 6.57
CA MET A 1 -5.63 -3.05 7.24
C MET A 1 -7.13 -3.31 7.36
N LYS A 2 -8.02 -2.32 7.60
CA LYS A 2 -9.48 -2.51 7.48
C LYS A 2 -10.05 -1.85 6.21
N LYS A 3 -11.29 -2.22 5.88
CA LYS A 3 -12.01 -1.85 4.66
C LYS A 3 -11.87 -0.38 4.25
N TRP A 4 -12.15 0.55 5.16
CA TRP A 4 -12.18 1.97 4.80
C TRP A 4 -10.77 2.55 4.74
N SER A 5 -9.82 2.00 5.50
CA SER A 5 -8.39 2.29 5.32
C SER A 5 -7.91 1.92 3.92
N HIS A 6 -8.16 0.69 3.45
CA HIS A 6 -7.75 0.27 2.10
C HIS A 6 -8.37 1.15 1.01
N ALA A 7 -9.68 1.38 1.10
CA ALA A 7 -10.39 2.22 0.15
C ALA A 7 -9.84 3.66 0.13
N TRP A 8 -9.62 4.25 1.31
CA TRP A 8 -9.07 5.59 1.44
C TRP A 8 -7.66 5.70 0.85
N LEU A 9 -6.78 4.72 1.09
CA LEU A 9 -5.44 4.69 0.52
C LEU A 9 -5.46 4.70 -1.01
N ALA A 10 -6.34 3.91 -1.64
CA ALA A 10 -6.49 3.90 -3.10
C ALA A 10 -6.93 5.27 -3.65
N PHE A 11 -7.91 5.92 -3.01
CA PHE A 11 -8.31 7.29 -3.38
C PHE A 11 -7.17 8.29 -3.23
N MET A 12 -6.46 8.21 -2.10
CA MET A 12 -5.39 9.14 -1.81
C MET A 12 -4.17 8.93 -2.71
N ALA A 13 -3.95 7.73 -3.23
CA ALA A 13 -2.92 7.47 -4.22
C ALA A 13 -3.21 8.20 -5.54
N VAL A 14 -4.44 8.15 -6.03
CA VAL A 14 -4.82 8.89 -7.24
C VAL A 14 -4.81 10.39 -7.00
N LYS A 15 -5.25 10.85 -5.82
CA LYS A 15 -5.11 12.26 -5.44
C LYS A 15 -3.65 12.70 -5.41
N ARG A 16 -2.76 11.86 -4.89
CA ARG A 16 -1.33 12.13 -4.84
C ARG A 16 -0.68 12.22 -6.22
N LEU A 17 -1.16 11.45 -7.20
CA LEU A 17 -0.78 11.60 -8.60
C LEU A 17 -1.30 12.92 -9.18
N GLU A 18 -2.56 13.26 -8.93
CA GLU A 18 -3.16 14.51 -9.40
C GLU A 18 -2.44 15.74 -8.86
N ASP A 19 -2.21 15.79 -7.55
CA ASP A 19 -1.59 16.93 -6.85
C ASP A 19 -0.14 17.17 -7.30
N LYS A 20 0.55 16.12 -7.80
CA LYS A 20 1.96 16.20 -8.24
C LYS A 20 2.18 15.96 -9.73
N LYS A 21 1.13 15.87 -10.54
CA LYS A 21 1.29 15.60 -11.99
C LYS A 21 2.13 16.66 -12.71
N GLN A 22 2.17 17.88 -12.18
CA GLN A 22 3.00 18.98 -12.71
C GLN A 22 4.50 18.77 -12.50
N ASP A 23 4.90 17.85 -11.62
CA ASP A 23 6.31 17.48 -11.44
C ASP A 23 6.82 16.54 -12.57
N LEU A 24 5.93 16.05 -13.44
CA LEU A 24 6.23 15.07 -14.47
C LEU A 24 6.60 15.71 -15.80
N ASN A 25 7.39 14.98 -16.60
CA ASN A 25 7.61 15.35 -18.00
C ASN A 25 6.31 15.16 -18.82
N GLU A 26 6.27 15.75 -20.02
CA GLU A 26 5.06 15.73 -20.88
C GLU A 26 4.55 14.32 -21.21
N THR A 27 5.44 13.34 -21.35
CA THR A 27 5.04 11.95 -21.65
C THR A 27 4.40 11.29 -20.44
N ASP A 28 5.06 11.37 -19.28
CA ASP A 28 4.55 10.80 -18.03
C ASP A 28 3.27 11.53 -17.55
N LEU A 29 3.14 12.84 -17.83
CA LEU A 29 1.92 13.61 -17.55
C LEU A 29 0.70 13.02 -18.28
N LYS A 30 0.82 12.71 -19.58
CA LYS A 30 -0.27 12.11 -20.37
C LYS A 30 -0.72 10.78 -19.78
N HIS A 31 0.25 9.94 -19.37
CA HIS A 31 -0.03 8.66 -18.74
C HIS A 31 -0.76 8.82 -17.39
N VAL A 32 -0.34 9.78 -16.57
CA VAL A 32 -1.01 10.08 -15.29
C VAL A 32 -2.43 10.63 -15.51
N GLU A 33 -2.63 11.54 -16.45
CA GLU A 33 -3.96 12.11 -16.71
C GLU A 33 -4.95 11.07 -17.21
N SER A 34 -4.49 10.14 -18.05
CA SER A 34 -5.27 8.98 -18.49
C SER A 34 -5.67 8.10 -17.30
N LEU A 35 -4.72 7.73 -16.45
CA LEU A 35 -4.98 6.93 -15.24
C LEU A 35 -5.97 7.62 -14.29
N ILE A 36 -5.81 8.93 -14.04
CA ILE A 36 -6.72 9.71 -13.18
C ILE A 36 -8.12 9.72 -13.77
N SER A 37 -8.26 10.05 -15.06
CA SER A 37 -9.56 10.09 -15.75
C SER A 37 -10.26 8.74 -15.71
N TRP A 38 -9.52 7.67 -15.99
CA TRP A 38 -10.04 6.31 -15.90
C TRP A 38 -10.48 5.98 -14.46
N PHE A 39 -9.66 6.27 -13.44
CA PHE A 39 -10.03 6.00 -12.06
C PHE A 39 -11.29 6.75 -11.65
N MET A 40 -11.42 8.02 -12.05
CA MET A 40 -12.60 8.83 -11.73
C MET A 40 -13.89 8.24 -12.29
N SER A 41 -13.81 7.49 -13.38
CA SER A 41 -14.96 6.81 -13.97
C SER A 41 -15.31 5.48 -13.27
N HIS A 42 -14.38 4.91 -12.49
CA HIS A 42 -14.52 3.58 -11.86
C HIS A 42 -14.48 3.58 -10.32
N LYS A 43 -14.28 4.75 -9.71
CA LYS A 43 -14.07 4.92 -8.26
C LYS A 43 -15.15 4.35 -7.33
N ASP A 44 -16.37 4.16 -7.84
CA ASP A 44 -17.49 3.65 -7.04
C ASP A 44 -17.28 2.23 -6.52
N GLY A 45 -16.46 1.42 -7.21
CA GLY A 45 -16.13 0.05 -6.81
C GLY A 45 -14.96 -0.06 -5.83
N VAL A 46 -14.25 1.03 -5.52
CA VAL A 46 -12.98 1.00 -4.77
C VAL A 46 -13.12 0.30 -3.42
N ALA A 47 -14.17 0.62 -2.66
CA ALA A 47 -14.35 0.08 -1.32
C ALA A 47 -14.76 -1.40 -1.31
N GLN A 48 -15.41 -1.92 -2.36
CA GLN A 48 -15.63 -3.35 -2.50
C GLN A 48 -14.37 -4.06 -3.02
N GLY A 49 -13.81 -3.59 -4.14
CA GLY A 49 -12.67 -4.23 -4.80
C GLY A 49 -11.43 -4.31 -3.92
N ALA A 50 -11.13 -3.24 -3.18
CA ALA A 50 -10.01 -3.22 -2.24
C ALA A 50 -10.29 -3.99 -0.93
N TRP A 51 -11.47 -4.60 -0.78
CA TRP A 51 -11.83 -5.38 0.40
C TRP A 51 -12.17 -6.85 0.10
N PHE A 52 -12.36 -7.21 -1.17
CA PHE A 52 -12.53 -8.60 -1.58
C PHE A 52 -11.40 -9.54 -1.16
N PRO A 53 -10.11 -9.14 -1.10
CA PRO A 53 -9.07 -9.97 -0.51
C PRO A 53 -9.44 -10.50 0.89
N ASP A 54 -9.92 -9.63 1.77
CA ASP A 54 -10.30 -9.98 3.15
C ASP A 54 -11.73 -10.57 3.28
N GLU A 55 -12.69 -10.09 2.49
CA GLU A 55 -14.10 -10.46 2.64
C GLU A 55 -14.49 -11.71 1.85
N LEU A 56 -13.89 -11.91 0.69
CA LEU A 56 -14.31 -12.92 -0.29
C LEU A 56 -13.23 -13.96 -0.54
N ILE A 57 -12.02 -13.54 -0.94
CA ILE A 57 -10.91 -14.44 -1.32
C ILE A 57 -10.38 -15.14 -0.07
N LYS A 58 -10.21 -14.39 1.02
CA LYS A 58 -9.81 -14.88 2.32
C LYS A 58 -8.49 -15.64 2.29
N ASP A 59 -7.46 -15.03 1.70
CA ASP A 59 -6.11 -15.57 1.58
C ASP A 59 -5.10 -14.93 2.57
N MET A 60 -5.60 -14.34 3.66
CA MET A 60 -4.84 -13.69 4.75
C MET A 60 -3.90 -14.59 5.55
N ALA A 61 -3.91 -15.90 5.34
CA ALA A 61 -2.96 -16.81 6.00
C ALA A 61 -1.54 -16.66 5.43
N ASP A 62 -1.42 -16.38 4.13
CA ASP A 62 -0.16 -16.45 3.40
C ASP A 62 0.01 -15.36 2.31
N LYS A 63 -1.10 -14.81 1.77
CA LYS A 63 -1.04 -13.82 0.68
C LYS A 63 -1.06 -12.36 1.15
N HIS A 64 -1.43 -12.13 2.41
CA HIS A 64 -1.44 -10.79 3.04
C HIS A 64 -0.18 -10.50 3.84
N VAL A 65 0.74 -11.46 3.94
CA VAL A 65 1.85 -11.41 4.88
C VAL A 65 3.17 -11.81 4.23
N LEU A 66 4.26 -11.28 4.78
CA LEU A 66 5.60 -11.79 4.57
C LEU A 66 6.38 -11.64 5.87
N LYS A 67 6.28 -12.66 6.71
CA LYS A 67 6.70 -12.64 8.11
C LYS A 67 8.18 -12.90 8.22
N PHE A 68 8.87 -12.05 8.98
CA PHE A 68 10.28 -12.22 9.31
C PHE A 68 10.50 -12.39 10.82
N ALA A 69 11.57 -13.10 11.16
CA ALA A 69 12.09 -13.18 12.51
C ALA A 69 13.63 -13.11 12.47
N PRO A 70 14.28 -12.65 13.56
CA PRO A 70 15.73 -12.79 13.71
C PRO A 70 16.15 -14.24 13.50
N ALA A 71 17.33 -14.48 12.92
CA ALA A 71 17.76 -15.83 12.51
C ALA A 71 17.76 -16.86 13.66
N ASP A 72 18.03 -16.43 14.89
CA ASP A 72 18.00 -17.25 16.12
C ASP A 72 16.57 -17.60 16.59
N LYS A 73 15.55 -16.96 16.03
CA LYS A 73 14.13 -17.12 16.39
C LYS A 73 13.28 -17.66 15.24
N ALA A 74 13.87 -17.86 14.06
CA ALA A 74 13.17 -18.40 12.90
C ALA A 74 13.18 -19.95 12.91
N PRO A 75 12.21 -20.61 12.25
CA PRO A 75 12.23 -22.06 12.09
C PRO A 75 13.51 -22.58 11.42
N ALA A 76 13.95 -23.78 11.80
CA ALA A 76 15.12 -24.41 11.20
C ALA A 76 14.94 -24.64 9.69
N GLY A 77 16.01 -24.46 8.91
CA GLY A 77 15.99 -24.62 7.45
C GLY A 77 15.39 -23.44 6.67
N THR A 78 15.04 -22.34 7.34
CA THR A 78 14.62 -21.11 6.68
C THR A 78 15.81 -20.37 6.05
N VAL A 79 15.56 -19.73 4.91
CA VAL A 79 16.60 -18.98 4.19
C VAL A 79 16.92 -17.70 4.96
N SER A 80 18.19 -17.52 5.29
CA SER A 80 18.65 -16.30 5.96
C SER A 80 18.87 -15.17 4.96
N ILE A 81 18.28 -14.02 5.27
CA ILE A 81 18.46 -12.76 4.56
C ILE A 81 19.46 -11.95 5.38
N PRO A 82 20.71 -11.84 4.93
CA PRO A 82 21.72 -11.13 5.67
C PRO A 82 21.53 -9.60 5.50
N PRO A 83 22.01 -8.77 6.44
CA PRO A 83 21.74 -7.32 6.46
C PRO A 83 22.12 -6.59 5.17
N GLU A 84 23.16 -7.03 4.48
CA GLU A 84 23.62 -6.47 3.21
C GLU A 84 22.64 -6.67 2.05
N LYS A 85 21.70 -7.61 2.16
CA LYS A 85 20.63 -7.84 1.18
C LYS A 85 19.37 -6.99 1.45
N LEU A 86 19.39 -6.12 2.46
CA LEU A 86 18.34 -5.14 2.67
C LEU A 86 18.30 -4.16 1.49
N ARG A 87 17.27 -4.29 0.66
CA ARG A 87 17.01 -3.39 -0.47
C ARG A 87 16.64 -1.99 0.03
N ALA A 88 17.12 -1.00 -0.70
CA ALA A 88 16.80 0.40 -0.41
C ALA A 88 15.39 0.73 -0.90
N LEU A 89 14.72 1.63 -0.19
CA LEU A 89 13.50 2.31 -0.66
C LEU A 89 13.87 3.75 -1.07
N PRO A 90 12.96 4.50 -1.72
CA PRO A 90 13.16 5.94 -1.91
C PRO A 90 13.49 6.61 -0.57
N SER A 91 14.44 7.55 -0.58
CA SER A 91 15.03 8.12 0.63
C SER A 91 14.03 8.88 1.52
N GLU A 92 12.93 9.31 0.91
CA GLU A 92 11.81 10.05 1.46
C GLU A 92 10.85 9.15 2.24
N TYR A 93 10.91 7.82 2.05
CA TYR A 93 10.07 6.88 2.78
C TYR A 93 10.39 6.91 4.27
N LEU A 94 9.37 7.17 5.07
CA LEU A 94 9.50 7.22 6.51
C LEU A 94 9.80 5.83 7.09
N ILE A 95 9.22 4.76 6.56
CA ILE A 95 9.52 3.39 7.01
C ILE A 95 10.99 3.04 6.80
N PHE A 96 11.60 3.54 5.72
CA PHE A 96 13.02 3.37 5.45
C PHE A 96 13.89 4.20 6.40
N ARG A 97 13.53 5.46 6.61
CA ARG A 97 14.25 6.37 7.52
C ARG A 97 14.19 5.88 8.97
N TYR A 98 13.00 5.57 9.48
CA TYR A 98 12.81 5.06 10.84
C TYR A 98 13.36 3.64 11.02
N GLY A 99 13.37 2.82 9.96
CA GLY A 99 13.97 1.50 9.96
C GLY A 99 15.50 1.51 10.14
N LYS A 100 16.18 2.66 9.92
CA LYS A 100 17.63 2.79 10.17
C LYS A 100 17.99 2.62 11.64
N ASP A 101 17.09 3.03 12.53
CA ASP A 101 17.30 2.99 13.97
C ASP A 101 16.62 1.77 14.62
N SER A 102 16.29 0.74 13.82
CA SER A 102 15.66 -0.48 14.31
C SER A 102 16.67 -1.36 15.06
N PRO A 103 16.32 -1.92 16.22
CA PRO A 103 17.24 -2.75 17.02
C PRO A 103 17.64 -4.07 16.31
N VAL A 104 16.92 -4.46 15.27
CA VAL A 104 17.20 -5.67 14.48
C VAL A 104 17.78 -5.38 13.08
N ARG A 105 18.08 -4.11 12.76
CA ARG A 105 18.57 -3.73 11.42
C ARG A 105 19.86 -4.46 11.00
N HIS A 106 20.77 -4.63 11.94
CA HIS A 106 22.09 -5.23 11.70
C HIS A 106 22.12 -6.74 11.96
N GLN A 107 20.95 -7.36 12.14
CA GLN A 107 20.81 -8.79 12.35
C GLN A 107 20.32 -9.43 11.07
N ALA A 108 20.80 -10.63 10.77
CA ALA A 108 20.19 -11.46 9.74
C ALA A 108 18.78 -11.87 10.20
N PHE A 109 17.84 -11.90 9.27
CA PHE A 109 16.48 -12.32 9.51
C PHE A 109 16.05 -13.34 8.47
N ASN A 110 15.10 -14.20 8.82
CA ASN A 110 14.61 -15.25 7.94
C ASN A 110 13.11 -15.11 7.75
N VAL A 111 12.63 -15.57 6.59
CA VAL A 111 11.19 -15.75 6.35
C VAL A 111 10.67 -16.84 7.28
N VAL A 112 9.62 -16.55 8.04
CA VAL A 112 9.08 -17.46 9.07
C VAL A 112 8.26 -18.57 8.45
N ASP A 113 7.46 -18.28 7.44
CA ASP A 113 6.67 -19.27 6.70
C ASP A 113 7.02 -19.18 5.21
N LYS A 114 7.46 -20.30 4.62
CA LYS A 114 7.82 -20.36 3.19
C LYS A 114 6.63 -20.14 2.25
N ASN A 115 5.40 -20.22 2.75
CA ASN A 115 4.19 -20.01 1.96
C ASN A 115 3.80 -18.53 1.89
N ASP A 116 4.35 -17.70 2.78
CA ASP A 116 4.17 -16.26 2.75
C ASP A 116 4.72 -15.70 1.43
N ASN A 117 3.87 -14.99 0.69
CA ASN A 117 4.23 -14.54 -0.66
C ASN A 117 3.52 -13.24 -1.05
N LEU A 118 3.30 -12.33 -0.09
CA LEU A 118 2.69 -11.04 -0.34
C LEU A 118 3.31 -10.25 -1.54
N PRO A 119 4.65 -10.18 -1.71
CA PRO A 119 5.23 -9.55 -2.90
C PRO A 119 4.86 -10.24 -4.22
N ASP A 120 4.79 -11.57 -4.24
CA ASP A 120 4.35 -12.36 -5.40
C ASP A 120 2.90 -12.06 -5.77
N ARG A 121 2.04 -11.85 -4.77
CA ARG A 121 0.66 -11.45 -4.99
C ARG A 121 0.57 -10.07 -5.64
N CYS A 122 1.37 -9.10 -5.18
CA CYS A 122 1.46 -7.78 -5.79
C CYS A 122 1.97 -7.83 -7.25
N GLU A 123 3.05 -8.56 -7.52
CA GLU A 123 3.59 -8.71 -8.88
C GLU A 123 2.57 -9.40 -9.81
N SER A 124 1.95 -10.50 -9.35
CA SER A 124 0.96 -11.23 -10.13
C SER A 124 -0.23 -10.36 -10.52
N LEU A 125 -0.75 -9.55 -9.59
CA LEU A 125 -1.86 -8.63 -9.88
C LEU A 125 -1.42 -7.48 -10.80
N ALA A 126 -0.20 -6.96 -10.63
CA ALA A 126 0.35 -5.92 -11.49
C ALA A 126 0.50 -6.40 -12.95
N GLU A 127 1.04 -7.60 -13.16
CA GLU A 127 1.10 -8.23 -14.48
C GLU A 127 -0.30 -8.52 -15.04
N ALA A 128 -1.19 -9.05 -14.21
CA ALA A 128 -2.57 -9.33 -14.61
C ALA A 128 -3.30 -8.07 -15.11
N VAL A 129 -3.17 -6.93 -14.44
CA VAL A 129 -3.78 -5.67 -14.91
C VAL A 129 -3.28 -5.31 -16.31
N VAL A 130 -1.96 -5.37 -16.54
CA VAL A 130 -1.37 -5.05 -17.85
C VAL A 130 -1.91 -5.99 -18.93
N ASP A 131 -1.99 -7.28 -18.65
CA ASP A 131 -2.43 -8.26 -19.63
C ASP A 131 -3.94 -8.19 -19.90
N GLN A 132 -4.75 -7.92 -18.89
CA GLN A 132 -6.19 -7.68 -19.06
C GLN A 132 -6.44 -6.46 -19.97
N LEU A 133 -5.72 -5.35 -19.76
CA LEU A 133 -5.79 -4.16 -20.61
C LEU A 133 -5.35 -4.46 -22.06
N LYS A 134 -4.30 -5.27 -22.26
CA LYS A 134 -3.87 -5.68 -23.61
C LYS A 134 -4.92 -6.55 -24.32
N VAL A 135 -5.52 -7.50 -23.62
CA VAL A 135 -6.59 -8.35 -24.18
C VAL A 135 -7.79 -7.47 -24.52
N GLN A 136 -8.18 -6.55 -23.65
CA GLN A 136 -9.26 -5.60 -23.90
C GLN A 136 -9.05 -4.77 -25.17
N GLU A 137 -7.82 -4.32 -25.41
CA GLU A 137 -7.41 -3.53 -26.58
C GLU A 137 -7.17 -4.37 -27.85
N TYR A 138 -6.95 -5.68 -27.70
CA TYR A 138 -6.73 -6.57 -28.85
C TYR A 138 -8.02 -7.19 -29.36
N GLU A 139 -8.91 -7.58 -28.45
CA GLU A 139 -10.16 -8.27 -28.75
C GLU A 139 -11.25 -7.30 -29.25
N ASP A 140 -12.16 -7.82 -30.06
CA ASP A 140 -13.33 -7.06 -30.51
C ASP A 140 -14.20 -6.63 -29.32
N LYS A 141 -14.76 -5.42 -29.39
CA LYS A 141 -15.71 -4.93 -28.37
C LYS A 141 -16.92 -5.86 -28.31
N GLY A 142 -17.21 -6.38 -27.11
CA GLY A 142 -18.28 -7.34 -26.88
C GLY A 142 -17.85 -8.81 -27.00
N SER A 143 -16.57 -9.08 -27.29
CA SER A 143 -16.02 -10.44 -27.22
C SER A 143 -16.20 -11.03 -25.82
N PRO A 144 -16.70 -12.28 -25.68
CA PRO A 144 -16.95 -12.90 -24.39
C PRO A 144 -15.67 -13.22 -23.61
N VAL A 145 -14.51 -13.18 -24.26
CA VAL A 145 -13.19 -13.37 -23.64
C VAL A 145 -12.49 -12.05 -23.31
N SER A 146 -13.06 -10.91 -23.74
CA SER A 146 -12.50 -9.59 -23.47
C SER A 146 -12.91 -9.12 -22.06
N PRO A 147 -11.95 -8.71 -21.22
CA PRO A 147 -12.27 -8.19 -19.91
C PRO A 147 -12.93 -6.81 -20.00
N THR A 148 -13.81 -6.53 -19.05
CA THR A 148 -14.46 -5.21 -18.91
C THR A 148 -13.59 -4.26 -18.09
N ASP A 149 -13.83 -2.96 -18.20
CA ASP A 149 -13.16 -1.96 -17.34
C ASP A 149 -13.41 -2.23 -15.85
N ASN A 150 -14.59 -2.74 -15.49
CA ASN A 150 -14.91 -3.14 -14.12
C ASN A 150 -14.03 -4.30 -13.64
N GLN A 151 -13.68 -5.23 -14.53
CA GLN A 151 -12.75 -6.32 -14.22
C GLN A 151 -11.35 -5.74 -13.96
N VAL A 152 -10.85 -4.85 -14.83
CA VAL A 152 -9.57 -4.16 -14.65
C VAL A 152 -9.55 -3.37 -13.34
N ALA A 153 -10.64 -2.65 -13.02
CA ALA A 153 -10.82 -1.91 -11.78
C ALA A 153 -10.73 -2.82 -10.56
N LEU A 154 -11.41 -3.97 -10.58
CA LEU A 154 -11.29 -4.94 -9.51
C LEU A 154 -9.84 -5.40 -9.29
N TRP A 155 -9.11 -5.78 -10.34
CA TRP A 155 -7.71 -6.19 -10.25
C TRP A 155 -6.82 -5.09 -9.66
N LEU A 156 -6.99 -3.85 -10.12
CA LEU A 156 -6.22 -2.71 -9.64
C LEU A 156 -6.52 -2.37 -8.17
N PHE A 157 -7.78 -2.46 -7.75
CA PHE A 157 -8.19 -2.24 -6.37
C PHE A 157 -7.69 -3.34 -5.43
N MET A 158 -7.74 -4.61 -5.85
CA MET A 158 -7.09 -5.70 -5.11
C MET A 158 -5.58 -5.49 -5.01
N LEU A 159 -4.91 -5.05 -6.07
CA LEU A 159 -3.48 -4.73 -6.03
C LEU A 159 -3.18 -3.67 -4.95
N SER A 160 -4.00 -2.61 -4.85
CA SER A 160 -3.80 -1.60 -3.79
C SER A 160 -3.97 -2.16 -2.38
N HIS A 161 -4.82 -3.18 -2.20
CA HIS A 161 -5.00 -3.85 -0.92
C HIS A 161 -3.69 -4.50 -0.45
N TYR A 162 -3.10 -5.36 -1.30
CA TYR A 162 -1.89 -6.08 -0.95
C TYR A 162 -0.68 -5.14 -0.82
N ILE A 163 -0.59 -4.07 -1.64
CA ILE A 163 0.43 -3.03 -1.45
C ILE A 163 0.28 -2.38 -0.08
N ALA A 164 -0.94 -2.03 0.35
CA ALA A 164 -1.17 -1.45 1.67
C ALA A 164 -0.77 -2.40 2.80
N ASP A 165 -1.10 -3.69 2.66
CA ASP A 165 -0.75 -4.72 3.64
C ASP A 165 0.76 -4.91 3.79
N ALA A 166 1.54 -4.77 2.72
CA ALA A 166 3.00 -4.79 2.79
C ALA A 166 3.57 -3.68 3.69
N HIS A 167 2.85 -2.58 3.88
CA HIS A 167 3.24 -1.48 4.77
C HIS A 167 2.81 -1.70 6.23
N VAL A 168 1.96 -2.70 6.52
CA VAL A 168 1.50 -2.98 7.88
C VAL A 168 2.60 -3.72 8.65
N PRO A 169 3.20 -3.14 9.72
CA PRO A 169 4.36 -3.74 10.37
C PRO A 169 4.09 -5.14 10.90
N VAL A 170 2.90 -5.34 11.49
CA VAL A 170 2.50 -6.64 12.04
C VAL A 170 2.19 -7.67 10.95
N HIS A 171 2.06 -7.30 9.67
CA HIS A 171 1.98 -8.27 8.55
C HIS A 171 3.36 -8.81 8.17
N CYS A 172 4.43 -8.08 8.52
CA CYS A 172 5.81 -8.50 8.28
C CYS A 172 6.52 -9.02 9.52
N ASP A 173 5.90 -8.95 10.69
CA ASP A 173 6.46 -9.43 11.95
C ASP A 173 6.01 -10.85 12.29
N GLY A 174 6.96 -11.77 12.45
CA GLY A 174 6.72 -13.15 12.85
C GLY A 174 6.10 -13.32 14.24
N ARG A 175 6.18 -12.28 15.10
CA ARG A 175 5.47 -12.26 16.39
C ARG A 175 3.97 -12.25 16.15
N GLN A 176 3.28 -13.21 16.78
CA GLN A 176 1.87 -13.54 16.51
C GLN A 176 0.88 -12.52 17.13
N PHE A 177 0.98 -11.23 16.78
CA PHE A 177 0.14 -10.15 17.32
C PHE A 177 -1.36 -10.24 16.97
N SER A 178 -1.75 -11.17 16.09
CA SER A 178 -3.13 -11.54 15.80
C SER A 178 -3.72 -12.51 16.84
N LYS A 179 -2.89 -13.26 17.57
CA LYS A 179 -3.33 -14.17 18.63
C LYS A 179 -3.65 -13.41 19.92
N GLY A 180 -4.39 -14.05 20.83
CA GLY A 180 -4.70 -13.51 22.15
C GLY A 180 -5.55 -12.24 22.07
N LYS A 181 -4.98 -11.09 22.49
CA LYS A 181 -5.70 -9.80 22.52
C LYS A 181 -5.86 -9.13 21.16
N ASN A 182 -5.33 -9.73 20.09
CA ASN A 182 -5.45 -9.26 18.71
C ASN A 182 -5.04 -7.79 18.54
N ILE A 183 -3.80 -7.49 18.94
CA ILE A 183 -3.20 -6.16 18.82
C ILE A 183 -3.11 -5.73 17.36
N HIS A 184 -2.91 -6.69 16.45
CA HIS A 184 -3.06 -6.50 15.02
C HIS A 184 -4.40 -5.85 14.69
N GLY A 185 -5.52 -6.46 15.08
CA GLY A 185 -6.85 -5.92 14.83
C GLY A 185 -7.09 -4.56 15.47
N MET A 186 -6.50 -4.28 16.63
CA MET A 186 -6.58 -2.98 17.30
C MET A 186 -5.85 -1.87 16.54
N LEU A 187 -4.65 -2.16 16.03
CA LEU A 187 -3.86 -1.21 15.23
C LEU A 187 -4.62 -0.83 13.95
N GLU A 188 -5.08 -1.82 13.19
CA GLU A 188 -5.83 -1.57 11.95
C GLU A 188 -7.15 -0.82 12.22
N LYS A 189 -7.84 -1.15 13.32
CA LYS A 189 -9.05 -0.46 13.74
C LYS A 189 -8.79 1.00 14.09
N ALA A 190 -7.67 1.33 14.72
CA ALA A 190 -7.32 2.72 15.04
C ALA A 190 -7.19 3.58 13.78
N TRP A 191 -6.58 3.05 12.71
CA TRP A 191 -6.50 3.76 11.43
C TRP A 191 -7.86 3.93 10.76
N ASP A 192 -8.66 2.86 10.74
CA ASP A 192 -9.98 2.85 10.10
C ASP A 192 -10.97 3.77 10.81
N ASP A 193 -10.95 3.81 12.14
CA ASP A 193 -11.79 4.70 12.95
C ASP A 193 -11.42 6.18 12.73
N GLU A 194 -10.13 6.51 12.63
CA GLU A 194 -9.70 7.89 12.35
C GLU A 194 -10.15 8.34 10.95
N ILE A 195 -10.08 7.47 9.95
CA ILE A 195 -10.59 7.77 8.60
C ILE A 195 -12.11 7.99 8.62
N LYS A 196 -12.86 7.08 9.28
CA LYS A 196 -14.31 7.21 9.44
C LYS A 196 -14.73 8.48 10.17
N LYS A 197 -13.89 8.97 11.09
CA LYS A 197 -14.15 10.19 11.87
C LYS A 197 -14.11 11.45 11.00
N TYR A 198 -13.32 11.47 9.92
CA TYR A 198 -13.09 12.67 9.13
C TYR A 198 -13.68 12.64 7.72
N TYR A 199 -14.13 11.48 7.22
CA TYR A 199 -14.70 11.36 5.87
C TYR A 199 -16.15 10.88 5.88
N ARG A 200 -16.93 11.36 4.91
CA ARG A 200 -18.35 11.00 4.77
C ARG A 200 -18.49 9.66 4.06
N LEU A 201 -19.34 8.79 4.61
CA LEU A 201 -19.55 7.42 4.12
C LEU A 201 -21.01 7.18 3.76
N ASN A 202 -21.24 6.50 2.66
CA ASN A 202 -22.50 5.84 2.36
C ASN A 202 -22.35 4.35 2.69
N LYS A 203 -22.73 3.98 3.91
CA LYS A 203 -22.59 2.59 4.39
C LYS A 203 -23.51 1.63 3.65
N GLN A 204 -24.69 2.08 3.23
CA GLN A 204 -25.65 1.25 2.49
C GLN A 204 -25.10 0.83 1.13
N LYS A 205 -24.44 1.76 0.43
CA LYS A 205 -23.81 1.50 -0.88
C LYS A 205 -22.34 1.08 -0.76
N THR A 206 -21.81 0.96 0.46
CA THR A 206 -20.41 0.61 0.73
C THR A 206 -19.44 1.48 -0.06
N ARG A 207 -19.56 2.81 0.04
CA ARG A 207 -18.66 3.78 -0.63
C ARG A 207 -18.47 5.06 0.17
N PHE A 208 -17.46 5.85 -0.17
CA PHE A 208 -17.37 7.24 0.29
C PHE A 208 -18.43 8.11 -0.39
N LEU A 209 -18.87 9.17 0.27
CA LEU A 209 -19.45 10.30 -0.47
C LEU A 209 -18.31 11.13 -1.04
N TYR A 210 -18.50 11.74 -2.21
CA TYR A 210 -17.43 12.46 -2.89
C TYR A 210 -17.59 13.98 -2.79
N ASN A 211 -16.46 14.69 -2.81
CA ASN A 211 -16.43 16.13 -3.03
C ASN A 211 -16.64 16.44 -4.52
N ILE A 212 -16.58 17.72 -4.90
CA ILE A 212 -16.76 18.16 -6.29
C ILE A 212 -15.70 17.60 -7.25
N GLU A 213 -14.51 17.29 -6.74
CA GLU A 213 -13.40 16.70 -7.50
C GLU A 213 -13.51 15.17 -7.63
N GLY A 214 -14.47 14.54 -6.95
CA GLY A 214 -14.66 13.08 -6.98
C GLY A 214 -13.88 12.28 -5.93
N TYR A 215 -13.18 12.92 -5.01
CA TYR A 215 -12.46 12.29 -3.89
C TYR A 215 -13.33 12.17 -2.62
N PRO A 216 -12.95 11.35 -1.63
CA PRO A 216 -13.68 11.24 -0.37
C PRO A 216 -13.97 12.60 0.28
N ALA A 217 -15.25 12.92 0.44
CA ALA A 217 -15.70 14.19 0.99
C ALA A 217 -15.38 14.28 2.47
N PRO A 218 -14.82 15.40 2.94
CA PRO A 218 -14.59 15.61 4.35
C PRO A 218 -15.93 15.72 5.10
N ALA A 219 -15.98 15.19 6.31
CA ALA A 219 -17.18 15.25 7.17
C ALA A 219 -17.52 16.69 7.58
N ARG A 220 -16.49 17.52 7.71
CA ARG A 220 -16.50 18.92 8.16
C ARG A 220 -15.32 19.66 7.52
N ASP A 221 -15.30 20.98 7.64
CA ASP A 221 -14.18 21.77 7.16
C ASP A 221 -12.89 21.43 7.94
N PHE A 222 -11.91 20.88 7.23
CA PHE A 222 -10.62 20.50 7.81
C PHE A 222 -9.76 21.70 8.20
N THR A 223 -9.93 22.87 7.57
CA THR A 223 -9.08 24.04 7.84
C THR A 223 -9.34 24.63 9.22
N SER A 224 -10.60 24.62 9.67
CA SER A 224 -11.01 25.10 10.99
C SER A 224 -11.06 24.01 12.08
N ASP A 225 -10.99 22.73 11.71
CA ASP A 225 -11.04 21.60 12.65
C ASP A 225 -9.69 21.36 13.35
N LYS A 226 -9.53 21.93 14.56
CA LYS A 226 -8.34 21.74 15.41
C LYS A 226 -8.01 20.26 15.66
N ALA A 227 -9.02 19.38 15.79
CA ALA A 227 -8.78 17.96 16.03
C ALA A 227 -8.18 17.28 14.80
N TYR A 228 -8.65 17.65 13.60
CA TYR A 228 -8.05 17.19 12.35
C TYR A 228 -6.61 17.70 12.20
N GLN A 229 -6.36 18.98 12.49
CA GLN A 229 -5.02 19.58 12.41
C GLN A 229 -3.99 18.87 13.30
N GLN A 230 -4.44 18.25 14.39
CA GLN A 230 -3.60 17.46 15.31
C GLN A 230 -3.61 15.95 15.03
N SER A 231 -4.35 15.49 14.01
CA SER A 231 -4.47 14.06 13.67
C SER A 231 -3.25 13.55 12.88
N PHE A 232 -3.05 12.23 12.88
CA PHE A 232 -2.04 11.64 11.99
C PHE A 232 -2.45 11.70 10.52
N LEU A 233 -3.75 11.83 10.18
CA LEU A 233 -4.19 11.99 8.79
C LEU A 233 -3.74 13.33 8.21
N LYS A 234 -3.76 14.40 9.00
CA LYS A 234 -3.15 15.68 8.60
C LYS A 234 -1.64 15.54 8.42
N ALA A 235 -0.94 14.84 9.32
CA ALA A 235 0.48 14.58 9.15
C ALA A 235 0.80 13.75 7.90
N VAL A 236 -0.07 12.81 7.51
CA VAL A 236 0.07 12.07 6.24
C VAL A 236 -0.03 13.02 5.04
N ALA A 237 -1.04 13.90 5.02
CA ALA A 237 -1.17 14.91 3.97
C ALA A 237 0.06 15.83 3.91
N ASP A 238 0.50 16.36 5.06
CA ASP A 238 1.67 17.23 5.15
C ASP A 238 2.96 16.56 4.72
N GLU A 239 3.11 15.27 5.03
CA GLU A 239 4.27 14.48 4.61
C GLU A 239 4.27 14.26 3.10
N LEU A 240 3.11 13.92 2.51
CA LEU A 240 2.98 13.71 1.07
C LEU A 240 3.16 15.00 0.26
N ASP A 241 2.69 16.14 0.78
CA ASP A 241 2.84 17.45 0.14
C ASP A 241 4.30 17.89 0.03
N LYS A 242 5.14 17.53 1.00
CA LYS A 242 6.58 17.85 0.98
C LYS A 242 7.36 17.02 -0.03
N ARG A 243 6.86 15.84 -0.41
CA ARG A 243 7.55 14.91 -1.30
C ARG A 243 7.29 15.26 -2.75
N LYS A 244 8.34 15.26 -3.57
CA LYS A 244 8.17 15.20 -5.03
C LYS A 244 7.63 13.84 -5.42
N PHE A 245 6.86 13.78 -6.50
CA PHE A 245 6.54 12.47 -7.09
C PHE A 245 7.75 11.95 -7.86
N ASP A 246 8.14 10.71 -7.58
CA ASP A 246 9.15 9.99 -8.34
C ASP A 246 8.53 8.64 -8.73
N SER A 247 8.73 8.21 -9.97
CA SER A 247 8.20 6.93 -10.46
C SER A 247 9.16 5.74 -10.22
N SER A 248 10.37 6.01 -9.72
CA SER A 248 11.33 4.98 -9.35
C SER A 248 10.87 4.17 -8.14
N PHE A 249 11.30 2.92 -8.07
CA PHE A 249 11.15 2.07 -6.88
C PHE A 249 12.33 2.18 -5.91
N GLY A 250 13.21 3.16 -6.12
CA GLY A 250 14.47 3.28 -5.40
C GLY A 250 15.58 2.45 -6.05
N LYS A 251 16.73 2.40 -5.39
CA LYS A 251 17.93 1.75 -5.92
C LYS A 251 17.76 0.22 -5.93
N ASP A 252 18.10 -0.40 -7.06
CA ASP A 252 18.15 -1.85 -7.28
C ASP A 252 16.80 -2.60 -7.24
N ASN A 253 15.67 -1.90 -7.21
CA ASN A 253 14.33 -2.50 -7.34
C ASN A 253 13.83 -2.43 -8.78
N LYS A 254 13.79 -3.56 -9.49
CA LYS A 254 13.53 -3.60 -10.93
C LYS A 254 12.06 -3.78 -11.30
N ASN A 255 11.28 -4.45 -10.44
CA ASN A 255 9.86 -4.78 -10.65
C ASN A 255 9.05 -4.59 -9.35
N VAL A 256 7.75 -4.89 -9.39
CA VAL A 256 6.87 -4.71 -8.23
C VAL A 256 7.25 -5.68 -7.11
N TRP A 257 7.66 -6.90 -7.47
CA TRP A 257 8.16 -7.91 -6.52
C TRP A 257 9.35 -7.41 -5.70
N ASP A 258 10.40 -6.89 -6.36
CA ASP A 258 11.60 -6.37 -5.69
C ASP A 258 11.24 -5.23 -4.74
N PHE A 259 10.36 -4.33 -5.21
CA PHE A 259 9.92 -3.17 -4.46
C PHE A 259 9.09 -3.56 -3.23
N MET A 260 8.13 -4.48 -3.39
CA MET A 260 7.30 -4.95 -2.29
C MET A 260 8.10 -5.78 -1.28
N ASN A 261 9.12 -6.52 -1.71
CA ASN A 261 10.07 -7.14 -0.76
C ASN A 261 10.81 -6.09 0.06
N ALA A 262 11.31 -5.03 -0.58
CA ALA A 262 11.97 -3.94 0.12
C ALA A 262 11.04 -3.24 1.13
N VAL A 263 9.76 -3.04 0.75
CA VAL A 263 8.72 -2.53 1.65
C VAL A 263 8.54 -3.47 2.84
N CYS A 264 8.30 -4.77 2.62
CA CYS A 264 8.10 -5.75 3.69
C CYS A 264 9.27 -5.80 4.68
N HIS A 265 10.52 -5.76 4.18
CA HIS A 265 11.69 -5.69 5.05
C HIS A 265 11.68 -4.45 5.96
N ASN A 266 11.37 -3.27 5.41
CA ASN A 266 11.37 -2.05 6.20
C ASN A 266 10.15 -1.97 7.14
N SER A 267 9.00 -2.52 6.74
CA SER A 267 7.82 -2.72 7.60
C SER A 267 8.14 -3.60 8.81
N TYR A 268 8.91 -4.67 8.60
CA TYR A 268 9.43 -5.50 9.68
C TYR A 268 10.35 -4.71 10.63
N LEU A 269 11.29 -3.92 10.09
CA LEU A 269 12.21 -3.11 10.90
C LEU A 269 11.47 -2.10 11.79
N ILE A 270 10.45 -1.41 11.26
CA ILE A 270 9.64 -0.49 12.07
C ILE A 270 8.70 -1.21 13.04
N SER A 271 8.34 -2.47 12.79
CA SER A 271 7.62 -3.28 13.78
C SER A 271 8.44 -3.45 15.05
N TYR A 272 9.76 -3.64 14.93
CA TYR A 272 10.68 -3.71 16.08
C TYR A 272 10.99 -2.36 16.74
N ARG A 273 10.66 -1.25 16.08
CA ARG A 273 10.66 0.08 16.69
C ARG A 273 9.41 0.31 17.54
N PHE A 274 8.25 -0.12 17.03
CA PHE A 274 6.95 0.07 17.67
C PHE A 274 6.70 -0.95 18.79
N PHE A 275 7.08 -2.21 18.56
CA PHE A 275 7.10 -3.30 19.53
C PHE A 275 8.57 -3.68 19.79
N PRO A 276 9.24 -3.09 20.80
CA PRO A 276 10.66 -3.34 21.05
C PRO A 276 11.00 -4.81 21.37
N PRO A 277 12.28 -5.21 21.32
CA PRO A 277 12.71 -6.51 21.80
C PRO A 277 12.22 -6.79 23.23
N GLY A 278 11.77 -8.01 23.48
CA GLY A 278 11.14 -8.40 24.76
C GLY A 278 9.62 -8.21 24.79
N TYR A 279 9.04 -7.44 23.86
CA TYR A 279 7.59 -7.36 23.69
C TYR A 279 7.08 -8.31 22.60
N GLY A 280 6.01 -9.04 22.91
CA GLY A 280 5.38 -10.04 22.06
C GLY A 280 3.89 -10.22 22.40
N PRO A 281 3.22 -11.22 21.81
CA PRO A 281 1.77 -11.38 21.97
C PRO A 281 1.31 -11.63 23.41
N ASP A 282 2.20 -12.12 24.29
CA ASP A 282 1.85 -12.49 25.66
C ASP A 282 1.92 -11.32 26.66
N ASN A 283 2.68 -10.26 26.35
CA ASN A 283 2.89 -9.11 27.23
C ASN A 283 2.50 -7.75 26.62
N VAL A 284 2.17 -7.72 25.33
CA VAL A 284 1.48 -6.60 24.71
C VAL A 284 -0.03 -6.74 24.90
N THR A 285 -0.64 -5.72 25.47
CA THR A 285 -2.03 -5.70 25.90
C THR A 285 -2.78 -4.54 25.25
N SER A 286 -4.11 -4.56 25.34
CA SER A 286 -4.96 -3.47 24.89
C SER A 286 -4.69 -2.12 25.61
N LYS A 287 -3.99 -2.15 26.75
CA LYS A 287 -3.69 -0.97 27.57
C LYS A 287 -2.32 -0.34 27.27
N ASN A 288 -1.32 -1.14 26.88
CA ASN A 288 0.06 -0.65 26.78
C ASN A 288 0.59 -0.56 25.34
N TRP A 289 -0.07 -1.17 24.35
CA TRP A 289 0.48 -1.31 23.00
C TRP A 289 0.83 -0.01 22.28
N LYS A 290 0.30 1.14 22.73
CA LYS A 290 0.58 2.47 22.18
C LYS A 290 1.83 3.13 22.78
N ASP A 291 2.29 2.62 23.93
CA ASP A 291 3.23 3.28 24.83
C ASP A 291 4.42 2.38 25.20
N LEU A 292 4.69 1.32 24.41
CA LEU A 292 5.70 0.30 24.72
C LEU A 292 7.15 0.76 24.48
N ALA A 293 7.36 1.68 23.54
CA ALA A 293 8.68 2.18 23.25
C ALA A 293 9.05 3.26 24.28
N PRO A 294 10.20 3.13 24.99
CA PRO A 294 10.57 4.09 26.03
C PRO A 294 10.71 5.50 25.44
N PRO A 295 10.25 6.56 26.14
CA PRO A 295 10.28 7.92 25.66
C PRO A 295 11.68 8.39 25.18
N PRO A 296 11.76 9.14 24.06
CA PRO A 296 10.66 9.44 23.13
C PRO A 296 10.50 8.27 22.14
N GLY A 297 9.76 7.24 22.54
CA GLY A 297 9.61 6.01 21.77
C GLY A 297 8.91 6.23 20.43
N PHE A 298 8.93 5.21 19.57
CA PHE A 298 8.23 5.28 18.29
C PHE A 298 6.71 5.22 18.52
N THR A 299 6.06 6.38 18.44
CA THR A 299 4.64 6.54 18.81
C THR A 299 3.70 5.98 17.74
N LEU A 300 2.45 5.68 18.13
CA LEU A 300 1.39 5.34 17.17
C LEU A 300 1.21 6.45 16.12
N TYR A 301 1.37 7.71 16.49
CA TYR A 301 1.29 8.84 15.56
C TYR A 301 2.35 8.73 14.47
N GLN A 302 3.63 8.59 14.85
CA GLN A 302 4.74 8.44 13.91
C GLN A 302 4.61 7.19 13.05
N LEU A 303 4.21 6.06 13.64
CA LEU A 303 3.95 4.83 12.90
C LEU A 303 2.85 5.02 11.87
N SER A 304 1.70 5.59 12.29
CA SER A 304 0.54 5.79 11.41
C SER A 304 0.88 6.72 10.25
N THR A 305 1.61 7.82 10.51
CA THR A 305 2.08 8.72 9.46
C THR A 305 3.02 8.01 8.49
N ALA A 306 3.99 7.23 9.00
CA ALA A 306 4.93 6.51 8.14
C ALA A 306 4.24 5.48 7.25
N VAL A 307 3.44 4.61 7.85
CA VAL A 307 2.76 3.51 7.15
C VAL A 307 1.80 4.04 6.10
N LEU A 308 0.94 5.00 6.46
CA LEU A 308 -0.11 5.47 5.55
C LEU A 308 0.45 6.36 4.43
N ALA A 309 1.39 7.26 4.72
CA ALA A 309 2.01 8.10 3.69
C ALA A 309 2.80 7.27 2.68
N ASP A 310 3.63 6.32 3.17
CA ASP A 310 4.43 5.46 2.29
C ASP A 310 3.55 4.48 1.51
N ALA A 311 2.44 3.99 2.08
CA ALA A 311 1.48 3.16 1.37
C ALA A 311 0.79 3.92 0.22
N ILE A 312 0.36 5.17 0.45
CA ILE A 312 -0.22 6.04 -0.59
C ILE A 312 0.79 6.23 -1.74
N ASP A 313 2.04 6.55 -1.42
CA ASP A 313 3.07 6.78 -2.42
C ASP A 313 3.40 5.48 -3.19
N SER A 314 3.46 4.35 -2.50
CA SER A 314 3.69 3.03 -3.13
C SER A 314 2.57 2.62 -4.08
N ILE A 315 1.30 2.79 -3.68
CA ILE A 315 0.16 2.51 -4.56
C ILE A 315 0.23 3.42 -5.79
N SER A 316 0.50 4.71 -5.60
CA SER A 316 0.64 5.69 -6.68
C SER A 316 1.70 5.27 -7.69
N ARG A 317 2.89 4.89 -7.20
CA ARG A 317 4.03 4.46 -8.04
C ARG A 317 3.74 3.18 -8.80
N VAL A 318 3.17 2.17 -8.13
CA VAL A 318 2.88 0.88 -8.77
C VAL A 318 1.77 1.03 -9.81
N TRP A 319 0.66 1.70 -9.47
CA TRP A 319 -0.44 1.94 -10.42
C TRP A 319 0.04 2.74 -11.63
N PHE A 320 0.80 3.83 -11.41
CA PHE A 320 1.38 4.61 -12.50
C PHE A 320 2.28 3.75 -13.41
N ARG A 321 3.15 2.92 -12.83
CA ARG A 321 4.04 2.05 -13.59
C ARG A 321 3.28 1.01 -14.42
N VAL A 322 2.27 0.38 -13.83
CA VAL A 322 1.38 -0.58 -14.51
C VAL A 322 0.69 0.09 -15.69
N TRP A 323 0.07 1.25 -15.46
CA TRP A 323 -0.65 1.99 -16.49
C TRP A 323 0.27 2.44 -17.63
N ARG A 324 1.41 3.07 -17.29
CA ARG A 324 2.42 3.51 -18.26
C ARG A 324 2.93 2.36 -19.13
N ARG A 325 3.13 1.17 -18.54
CA ARG A 325 3.59 -0.01 -19.27
C ARG A 325 2.58 -0.46 -20.32
N TYR A 326 1.29 -0.46 -19.99
CA TYR A 326 0.22 -0.75 -20.93
C TYR A 326 0.17 0.29 -22.07
N GLU A 327 0.08 1.59 -21.75
CA GLU A 327 -0.06 2.63 -22.78
C GLU A 327 1.19 2.74 -23.68
N THR A 328 2.38 2.45 -23.15
CA THR A 328 3.59 2.33 -23.96
C THR A 328 3.51 1.17 -24.95
N TRP A 329 2.95 0.03 -24.55
CA TRP A 329 2.72 -1.10 -25.45
C TRP A 329 1.67 -0.76 -26.52
N GLU A 330 0.56 -0.13 -26.12
CA GLU A 330 -0.52 0.26 -27.02
C GLU A 330 -0.01 1.21 -28.11
N LYS A 331 0.77 2.24 -27.73
CA LYS A 331 1.38 3.18 -28.67
C LYS A 331 2.31 2.48 -29.66
N LYS A 332 3.14 1.53 -29.20
CA LYS A 332 4.02 0.74 -30.09
C LYS A 332 3.22 -0.12 -31.07
N LYS A 333 2.08 -0.69 -30.65
CA LYS A 333 1.17 -1.45 -31.50
C LYS A 333 0.59 -0.55 -32.60
N LYS A 334 0.05 0.62 -32.24
CA LYS A 334 -0.53 1.60 -33.18
C LYS A 334 0.49 2.05 -34.23
N ASN A 335 1.67 2.49 -33.80
CA ASN A 335 2.75 2.89 -34.72
C ASN A 335 3.17 1.76 -35.68
N LYS A 336 3.15 0.50 -35.23
CA LYS A 336 3.48 -0.64 -36.09
C LYS A 336 2.42 -0.87 -37.15
N LEU A 337 1.14 -0.72 -36.82
CA LEU A 337 0.04 -0.84 -37.79
C LEU A 337 0.10 0.28 -38.83
N GLU A 338 0.30 1.52 -38.39
CA GLU A 338 0.44 2.69 -39.27
C GLU A 338 1.66 2.64 -40.20
N SER A 339 2.66 1.81 -39.89
CA SER A 339 3.85 1.62 -40.75
C SER A 339 3.69 0.54 -41.83
N ILE A 340 2.59 -0.22 -41.78
CA ILE A 340 2.28 -1.31 -42.72
C ILE A 340 1.28 -0.83 -43.79
N ASP A 341 0.53 0.23 -43.51
CA ASP A 341 -0.30 0.99 -44.46
C ASP A 341 0.50 2.08 -45.17
#